data_AF-A0A1T4T3F6-F1
#
_entry.id   AF-A0A1T4T3F6-F1
#
_cell.length_a   1.000
_cell.length_b   1.000
_cell.length_c   1.000
_cell.angle_alpha   90.00
_cell.angle_beta   90.00
_cell.angle_gamma   90.00
#
_symmetry.space_group_name_H-M   'P 1'
#
loop_
_entity.id
_entity.type
_entity.pdbx_description
1 polymer ?
#
loop_
_entity_poly.entity_id
_entity_poly.type
_entity_poly.pdbx_seq_one_letter_code
_entity_poly.pdbx_strand_id
1 'polypeptide(L)'
;MVAIRGEIDLYTAPRLHDELIGALDGGASRLIADLSGVDFCDSTGINVLLSAMKRAREKGGDLVLVAPRPAVTKILQITGLDAVFTVHTSADTLPVAAGSGVTS
;
A
#
# COMPACT_ATOMS: atom_id res chain seq x y z
N MET A 1 8.98 -4.16 0.97
CA MET A 1 8.13 -3.74 -0.16
C MET A 1 7.42 -4.98 -0.67
N VAL A 2 6.13 -4.87 -0.99
CA VAL A 2 5.30 -5.95 -1.53
C VAL A 2 4.90 -5.55 -2.94
N ALA A 3 5.26 -6.37 -3.93
CA ALA A 3 4.90 -6.14 -5.33
C ALA A 3 3.60 -6.86 -5.64
N ILE A 4 2.58 -6.10 -6.04
CA ILE A 4 1.24 -6.63 -6.34
C ILE A 4 1.08 -6.63 -7.86
N ARG A 5 0.54 -7.73 -8.40
CA ARG A 5 0.39 -7.94 -9.84
C ARG A 5 -0.97 -8.54 -10.18
N GLY A 6 -1.49 -8.19 -11.36
CA GLY A 6 -2.78 -8.64 -11.85
C GLY A 6 -3.91 -7.78 -11.31
N GLU A 7 -4.99 -8.42 -10.85
CA GLU A 7 -6.20 -7.76 -10.39
C GLU A 7 -6.35 -7.90 -8.87
N ILE A 8 -6.84 -6.83 -8.23
CA ILE A 8 -7.23 -6.86 -6.82
C ILE A 8 -8.76 -6.84 -6.75
N ASP A 9 -9.35 -8.03 -6.63
CA ASP A 9 -10.79 -8.25 -6.69
C ASP A 9 -11.26 -9.17 -5.55
N LEU A 10 -12.54 -9.53 -5.54
CA LEU A 10 -13.12 -10.44 -4.55
C LEU A 10 -12.37 -11.79 -4.40
N TYR A 11 -11.72 -12.29 -5.46
CA TYR A 11 -11.03 -13.57 -5.45
C TYR A 11 -9.57 -13.45 -4.97
N THR A 12 -8.89 -12.36 -5.30
CA THR A 12 -7.48 -12.14 -4.92
C THR A 12 -7.34 -11.40 -3.60
N ALA A 13 -8.34 -10.61 -3.20
CA ALA A 13 -8.33 -9.79 -2.00
C ALA A 13 -8.04 -10.55 -0.70
N PRO A 14 -8.65 -11.73 -0.41
CA PRO A 14 -8.37 -12.44 0.84
C PRO A 14 -6.88 -12.83 0.98
N ARG A 15 -6.29 -13.31 -0.11
CA ARG A 15 -4.87 -13.69 -0.12
C ARG A 15 -3.95 -12.47 0.05
N LEU A 16 -4.25 -11.38 -0.65
CA LEU A 16 -3.49 -10.14 -0.52
C LEU A 16 -3.57 -9.58 0.91
N HIS A 17 -4.75 -9.64 1.51
CA HIS A 17 -4.97 -9.23 2.89
C HIS A 17 -4.06 -10.00 3.85
N ASP A 18 -4.06 -11.33 3.77
CA ASP A 18 -3.26 -12.17 4.65
C ASP A 18 -1.76 -11.91 4.49
N GLU A 19 -1.30 -11.64 3.27
CA GLU A 19 0.10 -11.29 3.00
C GLU A 19 0.48 -9.94 3.64
N LEU A 20 -0.35 -8.91 3.46
CA LEU A 20 -0.10 -7.58 4.02
C LEU A 20 -0.16 -7.59 5.56
N ILE A 21 -1.18 -8.22 6.13
CA ILE A 21 -1.34 -8.34 7.58
C ILE A 21 -0.24 -9.21 8.18
N GLY A 22 0.11 -10.33 7.54
CA GLY A 22 1.20 -11.19 7.97
C GLY A 22 2.55 -10.45 8.00
N ALA A 23 2.84 -9.61 7.01
CA ALA A 23 4.04 -8.78 7.01
C ALA A 23 4.05 -7.77 8.17
N LEU A 24 2.90 -7.14 8.46
CA LEU A 24 2.77 -6.22 9.59
C LEU A 24 2.92 -6.94 10.93
N ASP A 25 2.27 -8.09 11.08
CA ASP A 25 2.34 -8.93 12.29
C ASP A 25 3.72 -9.56 12.50
N GLY A 26 4.49 -9.76 11.43
CA GLY A 26 5.91 -10.09 11.46
C GLY A 26 6.84 -8.95 11.94
N GLY A 27 6.30 -7.79 12.30
CA GLY A 27 7.05 -6.68 12.90
C GLY A 27 7.27 -5.48 11.97
N ALA A 28 6.80 -5.54 10.72
CA ALA A 28 6.80 -4.35 9.87
C ALA A 28 5.80 -3.32 10.41
N SER A 29 6.23 -2.06 10.56
CA SER A 29 5.34 -0.93 10.83
C SER A 29 5.09 -0.09 9.58
N ARG A 30 6.02 -0.09 8.62
CA ARG A 30 5.91 0.62 7.34
C ARG A 30 5.92 -0.38 6.18
N LEU A 31 4.90 -0.29 5.33
CA LEU A 31 4.79 -1.09 4.11
C LEU A 31 4.76 -0.20 2.87
N ILE A 32 5.39 -0.69 1.82
CA ILE A 32 5.35 -0.10 0.49
C ILE A 32 4.70 -1.15 -0.42
N ALA A 33 3.54 -0.81 -0.99
CA ALA A 33 2.84 -1.63 -1.97
C ALA A 33 3.12 -1.08 -3.37
N ASP A 34 3.84 -1.85 -4.17
CA ASP A 34 4.11 -1.54 -5.58
C ASP A 34 2.96 -2.05 -6.44
N LEU A 35 2.25 -1.09 -7.05
CA LEU A 35 1.06 -1.30 -7.86
C LEU A 35 1.35 -1.19 -9.37
N SER A 36 2.63 -1.17 -9.77
CA SER A 36 3.03 -1.07 -11.18
C SER A 36 2.48 -2.19 -12.06
N GLY A 37 2.24 -3.37 -11.47
CA GLY A 37 1.64 -4.53 -12.13
C GLY A 37 0.14 -4.70 -11.87
N VAL A 38 -0.55 -3.73 -11.24
CA VAL A 38 -1.96 -3.85 -10.89
C VAL A 38 -2.83 -3.21 -11.97
N ASP A 39 -3.60 -4.05 -12.66
CA ASP A 39 -4.39 -3.66 -13.83
C ASP A 39 -5.78 -3.16 -13.42
N PHE A 40 -6.30 -3.68 -12.32
CA PHE A 40 -7.63 -3.39 -11.81
C PHE A 40 -7.68 -3.53 -10.28
N CYS A 41 -8.52 -2.72 -9.63
CA CYS A 41 -8.78 -2.78 -8.20
C CYS A 41 -10.24 -2.40 -7.94
N ASP A 42 -11.02 -3.29 -7.33
CA ASP A 42 -12.41 -3.03 -6.96
C ASP A 42 -12.56 -2.53 -5.51
N SER A 43 -13.80 -2.43 -5.02
CA SER A 43 -14.09 -2.03 -3.65
C SER A 43 -13.56 -3.01 -2.60
N THR A 44 -13.46 -4.30 -2.93
CA THR A 44 -12.89 -5.32 -2.04
C THR A 44 -11.39 -5.09 -1.90
N GLY A 45 -10.69 -4.87 -3.02
CA GLY A 45 -9.27 -4.56 -3.02
C GLY A 45 -8.92 -3.28 -2.25
N ILE A 46 -9.73 -2.24 -2.42
CA ILE A 46 -9.63 -1.00 -1.64
C ILE A 46 -9.74 -1.27 -0.14
N ASN A 47 -10.71 -2.08 0.28
CA ASN A 47 -10.90 -2.41 1.70
C ASN A 47 -9.69 -3.15 2.28
N VAL A 48 -9.06 -4.02 1.50
CA VAL A 48 -7.81 -4.70 1.90
C VAL A 48 -6.69 -3.70 2.14
N LEU A 49 -6.47 -2.76 1.21
CA LEU A 49 -5.45 -1.73 1.36
C LEU A 49 -5.73 -0.82 2.56
N LEU A 50 -6.99 -0.47 2.80
CA LEU A 50 -7.38 0.36 3.95
C LEU A 50 -7.16 -0.37 5.28
N SER A 51 -7.48 -1.67 5.36
CA SER A 51 -7.22 -2.49 6.55
C SER A 51 -5.73 -2.59 6.84
N ALA A 52 -4.91 -2.83 5.83
CA ALA A 52 -3.45 -2.87 5.97
C ALA A 52 -2.88 -1.51 6.41
N MET A 53 -3.37 -0.40 5.85
CA MET A 53 -2.98 0.96 6.31
C MET A 53 -3.31 1.17 7.79
N LYS A 54 -4.54 0.88 8.21
CA LYS A 54 -4.95 1.03 9.61
C LYS A 54 -4.04 0.24 10.54
N ARG A 55 -3.77 -1.03 10.17
CA ARG A 55 -2.89 -1.90 10.93
C ARG A 55 -1.44 -1.39 11.00
N ALA A 56 -0.91 -0.83 9.91
CA ALA A 56 0.41 -0.21 9.88
C ALA A 56 0.48 1.03 10.81
N ARG A 57 -0.57 1.86 10.79
CA ARG A 57 -0.69 3.06 11.63
C ARG A 57 -0.81 2.74 13.12
N GLU A 58 -1.55 1.69 13.48
CA GLU A 58 -1.57 1.18 14.87
C GLU A 58 -0.18 0.80 15.38
N LYS A 59 0.74 0.43 14.48
CA LYS A 59 2.14 0.09 14.79
C LYS A 59 3.10 1.27 14.63
N GLY A 60 2.58 2.50 14.45
CA GLY A 60 3.37 3.71 14.33
C GLY A 60 4.05 3.91 12.96
N GLY A 61 3.63 3.19 11.92
CA GLY A 61 4.07 3.45 10.55
C GLY A 61 2.89 3.75 9.61
N ASP A 62 3.01 3.36 8.34
CA ASP A 62 1.99 3.65 7.33
C ASP A 62 2.09 2.67 6.14
N LEU A 63 1.04 2.64 5.32
CA LEU A 63 1.05 1.97 4.02
C LEU A 63 1.19 3.00 2.90
N VAL A 64 2.25 2.85 2.11
CA VAL A 64 2.55 3.71 0.97
C VAL A 64 2.27 2.97 -0.33
N LEU A 65 1.49 3.57 -1.22
CA LEU A 65 1.22 3.02 -2.55
C LEU A 65 2.19 3.65 -3.56
N VAL A 66 2.85 2.82 -4.37
CA VAL A 66 3.78 3.31 -5.40
C VAL A 66 3.43 2.78 -6.77
N ALA A 67 3.68 3.62 -7.79
CA ALA A 67 3.46 3.31 -9.20
C ALA A 67 2.05 2.77 -9.56
N PRO A 68 0.93 3.30 -9.02
CA PRO A 68 -0.39 2.86 -9.47
C PRO A 68 -0.58 3.16 -10.95
N ARG A 69 -1.08 2.15 -11.68
CA ARG A 69 -1.49 2.33 -13.08
C ARG A 69 -2.63 3.36 -13.18
N PRO A 70 -2.79 4.06 -14.32
CA PRO A 70 -3.79 5.13 -14.46
C PRO A 70 -5.22 4.73 -14.08
N ALA A 71 -5.62 3.48 -14.34
CA ALA A 71 -6.93 2.96 -13.95
C ALA A 71 -7.12 2.96 -12.42
N VAL A 72 -6.14 2.43 -11.69
CA VAL A 72 -6.14 2.40 -10.22
C VAL A 72 -6.05 3.81 -9.64
N THR A 73 -5.19 4.67 -10.19
CA THR A 73 -5.09 6.08 -9.78
C THR A 73 -6.43 6.81 -9.92
N LYS A 74 -7.13 6.61 -11.03
CA LYS A 74 -8.44 7.23 -11.27
C LYS A 74 -9.48 6.75 -10.26
N ILE A 75 -9.46 5.46 -9.90
CA ILE A 75 -10.37 4.91 -8.88
C ILE A 75 -10.08 5.54 -7.52
N LEU A 76 -8.81 5.67 -7.13
CA LEU A 76 -8.43 6.33 -5.88
C LEU A 76 -8.91 7.79 -5.85
N GLN A 77 -8.77 8.52 -6.95
CA GLN A 77 -9.23 9.91 -7.06
C GLN A 77 -10.76 10.04 -7.00
N ILE A 78 -11.48 9.19 -7.74
CA ILE A 78 -12.97 9.21 -7.75
C ILE A 78 -13.52 8.90 -6.35
N THR A 79 -12.85 8.02 -5.62
CA THR A 79 -13.26 7.61 -4.26
C THR A 79 -12.71 8.53 -3.16
N GLY A 80 -11.86 9.52 -3.49
CA GLY A 80 -11.20 10.42 -2.54
C GLY A 80 -10.14 9.72 -1.67
N LEU A 81 -9.72 8.51 -2.05
CA LEU A 81 -8.73 7.72 -1.34
C LEU A 81 -7.29 8.18 -1.60
N ASP A 82 -7.06 8.95 -2.65
CA ASP A 82 -5.79 9.64 -2.89
C ASP A 82 -5.43 10.64 -1.78
N ALA A 83 -6.42 11.15 -1.04
CA ALA A 83 -6.20 11.96 0.16
C ALA A 83 -5.98 11.12 1.44
N VAL A 84 -6.29 9.82 1.40
CA VAL A 84 -6.18 8.89 2.54
C VAL A 84 -4.85 8.14 2.50
N PHE A 85 -4.45 7.69 1.31
CA PHE A 85 -3.18 7.00 1.04
C PHE A 85 -2.06 7.99 0.74
N THR A 86 -0.86 7.67 1.24
CA THR A 86 0.36 8.25 0.66
C THR A 86 0.63 7.56 -0.66
N VAL A 87 0.48 8.28 -1.78
CA VAL A 87 0.64 7.74 -3.14
C VAL A 87 1.84 8.41 -3.83
N HIS A 88 2.75 7.60 -4.36
CA HIS A 88 3.84 8.07 -5.22
C HIS A 88 3.75 7.46 -6.62
N THR A 89 4.18 8.22 -7.62
CA THR A 89 4.20 7.78 -9.02
C THR A 89 5.25 6.70 -9.32
N SER A 90 6.23 6.50 -8.44
CA SER A 90 7.31 5.52 -8.59
C SER A 90 7.91 5.14 -7.23
N ALA A 91 8.59 4.00 -7.13
CA ALA A 91 9.33 3.64 -5.93
C ALA A 91 10.56 4.54 -5.70
N ASP A 92 11.18 5.07 -6.76
CA ASP A 92 12.33 5.98 -6.68
C ASP A 92 12.03 7.33 -6.01
N THR A 93 10.76 7.71 -5.91
CA THR A 93 10.35 8.97 -5.25
C THR A 93 10.08 8.81 -3.76
N LEU A 94 10.29 7.60 -3.22
CA LEU A 94 10.26 7.40 -1.78
C LEU A 94 11.47 8.08 -1.15
N PRO A 95 11.28 8.93 -0.12
CA PRO A 95 12.42 9.47 0.60
C PRO A 95 13.23 8.31 1.18
N VAL A 96 14.53 8.26 0.86
CA VAL A 96 15.49 7.40 1.55
C VAL A 96 15.23 7.59 3.03
N ALA A 97 14.88 6.50 3.73
CA ALA A 97 14.62 6.57 5.16
C ALA A 97 15.83 7.26 5.79
N ALA A 98 15.61 8.46 6.33
CA ALA A 98 16.60 9.12 7.15
C ALA A 98 16.86 8.16 8.30
N GLY A 99 17.95 7.40 8.20
CA GLY A 99 18.46 6.62 9.31
C GLY A 99 18.55 7.58 10.47
N SER A 100 17.94 7.22 11.60
CA SER A 100 18.13 7.93 12.85
C SER A 100 19.64 7.98 13.11
N GLY A 101 20.24 9.12 12.80
CA GLY A 101 21.57 9.46 13.26
C GLY A 101 21.45 9.71 14.75
N VAL A 102 21.69 8.66 15.54
CA VAL A 102 22.12 8.84 16.92
C VAL A 102 23.56 9.36 16.84
N THR A 103 23.74 10.66 16.90
CA THR A 103 25.03 11.25 17.27
C THR A 103 24.97 11.57 18.75
N SER A 104 25.79 10.83 19.49
CA SER A 104 26.11 11.03 20.91
C SER A 104 26.57 12.46 21.23
#